data_AF-A0A9Q1C8K5-F1
#
_entry.id   AF-A0A9Q1C8K5-F1
#
_cell.length_a   1.000
_cell.length_b   1.000
_cell.length_c   1.000
_cell.angle_alpha   90.00
_cell.angle_beta   90.00
_cell.angle_gamma   90.00
#
_symmetry.space_group_name_H-M   'P 1'
#
loop_
_entity.id
_entity.type
_entity.pdbx_description
1 polymer ?
#
loop_
_entity_poly.entity_id
_entity_poly.type
_entity_poly.pdbx_seq_one_letter_code
_entity_poly.pdbx_strand_id
1 'polypeptide(L)'
;MRKDEIKRYVLEYLVDESILPGTVLETAITVPTDNTFELKRLEMEMNKVIRLKEMEREREKEEREMQMQKEKEEREMQMQREEKAREHEFRLKQLELGVIKGSDPKTGLDTGVFDVSKHVKFVPKFQEDNVEKFFNHFEKLGEQLKWPRDKWSILIQSNFTGKAQEVYSALSIEDSMDYDKVKKAILQAYELVPEAYRQKFRKYRKADTQTYVEFAYQKERHFDRWCASKKVSTFDNLRQLMLVEEFKRCVNDDIKTHLEENKADNLKEVANLADQYALTHKFGKVGQTQNKGQFSRPNKKYGNSSGTTGNSGSQSGSISPTNSG
;
A
#
# COMPACT_ATOMS: atom_id res chain seq x y z
N MET A 1 21.38 -45.95 0.41
CA MET A 1 21.75 -46.81 -0.72
C MET A 1 22.28 -45.90 -1.83
N ARG A 2 23.58 -45.82 -2.18
CA ARG A 2 24.56 -46.91 -2.35
C ARG A 2 26.03 -46.41 -2.28
N LYS A 3 26.43 -45.45 -1.43
CA LYS A 3 27.86 -45.06 -1.36
C LYS A 3 28.74 -46.19 -0.80
N ASP A 4 28.26 -46.86 0.25
CA ASP A 4 28.97 -47.98 0.87
C ASP A 4 28.87 -49.26 0.02
N GLU A 5 27.77 -49.44 -0.70
CA GLU A 5 27.61 -50.50 -1.71
C GLU A 5 28.54 -50.28 -2.92
N ILE A 6 28.66 -49.04 -3.42
CA ILE A 6 29.61 -48.71 -4.50
C ILE A 6 31.05 -48.90 -4.03
N LYS A 7 31.39 -48.47 -2.81
CA LYS A 7 32.72 -48.71 -2.22
C LYS A 7 33.03 -50.20 -2.09
N ARG A 8 32.05 -51.01 -1.66
CA ARG A 8 32.21 -52.48 -1.62
C ARG A 8 32.44 -53.06 -3.00
N TYR A 9 31.60 -52.71 -3.98
CA TYR A 9 31.75 -53.21 -5.34
C TYR A 9 33.10 -52.85 -5.97
N VAL A 10 33.57 -51.62 -5.72
CA VAL A 10 34.88 -51.18 -6.22
C VAL A 10 36.02 -51.92 -5.50
N LEU A 11 35.93 -52.14 -4.19
CA LEU A 11 36.93 -52.90 -3.45
C LEU A 11 36.95 -54.39 -3.83
N GLU A 12 35.79 -54.99 -4.07
CA GLU A 12 35.64 -56.37 -4.52
C GLU A 12 36.23 -56.56 -5.92
N TYR A 13 35.93 -55.65 -6.85
CA TYR A 13 36.51 -55.67 -8.21
C TYR A 13 38.05 -55.51 -8.21
N LEU A 14 38.60 -54.67 -7.33
CA LEU A 14 40.05 -54.47 -7.24
C LEU A 14 40.81 -55.64 -6.59
N VAL A 15 40.11 -56.46 -5.79
CA VAL A 15 40.67 -57.69 -5.21
C VAL A 15 40.61 -58.83 -6.24
N ASP A 16 39.55 -58.95 -7.03
CA ASP A 16 39.41 -59.96 -8.08
C ASP A 16 40.46 -59.79 -9.20
N GLU A 17 40.78 -58.55 -9.59
CA GLU A 17 41.87 -58.23 -10.54
C GLU A 17 43.28 -58.39 -9.93
N SER A 18 43.39 -58.91 -8.69
CA SER A 18 44.66 -59.15 -7.96
C SER A 18 45.52 -57.89 -7.73
N ILE A 19 44.93 -56.70 -7.83
CA ILE A 19 45.62 -55.40 -7.64
C ILE A 19 45.86 -55.15 -6.14
N LEU A 20 44.95 -55.61 -5.28
CA LEU A 20 45.07 -55.51 -3.82
C LEU A 20 44.96 -56.88 -3.16
N PRO A 21 45.77 -57.18 -2.14
CA PRO A 21 45.65 -58.43 -1.40
C PRO A 21 44.36 -58.45 -0.58
N GLY A 22 43.65 -59.59 -0.57
CA GLY A 22 42.33 -59.76 0.06
C GLY A 22 42.26 -59.38 1.55
N THR A 23 43.40 -59.32 2.24
CA THR A 23 43.55 -58.87 3.63
C THR A 23 43.14 -57.40 3.86
N VAL A 24 43.13 -56.58 2.80
CA VAL A 24 42.71 -55.16 2.87
C VAL A 24 41.18 -55.03 3.05
N LEU A 25 40.42 -56.00 2.53
CA LEU A 25 38.96 -56.01 2.67
C LEU A 25 38.53 -56.27 4.13
N GLU A 26 39.32 -57.05 4.86
CA GLU A 26 39.05 -57.44 6.24
C GLU A 26 39.56 -56.41 7.27
N THR A 27 40.65 -55.71 6.94
CA THR A 27 41.17 -54.59 7.75
C THR A 27 40.36 -53.31 7.59
N ALA A 28 39.73 -53.07 6.43
CA ALA A 28 38.82 -51.93 6.23
C ALA A 28 37.50 -52.04 7.03
N ILE A 29 37.16 -53.25 7.51
CA ILE A 29 35.93 -53.51 8.28
C ILE A 29 36.17 -53.32 9.81
N THR A 30 37.41 -53.29 10.28
CA THR A 30 37.72 -53.44 11.71
C THR A 30 38.35 -52.22 12.40
N VAL A 31 38.57 -51.10 11.70
CA VAL A 31 39.09 -49.87 12.32
C VAL A 31 38.21 -48.67 11.98
N PRO A 32 37.26 -48.29 12.86
CA PRO A 32 36.60 -46.99 12.78
C PRO A 32 37.65 -45.94 13.13
N THR A 33 38.03 -45.11 12.16
CA THR A 33 38.89 -43.96 12.42
C THR A 33 38.11 -42.96 13.26
N ASP A 34 38.48 -42.84 14.54
CA ASP A 34 37.91 -41.92 15.51
C ASP A 34 38.35 -40.45 15.26
N ASN A 35 38.24 -40.01 14.00
CA ASN A 35 38.50 -38.63 13.58
C ASN A 35 37.28 -37.73 13.79
N THR A 36 36.14 -38.30 14.18
CA THR A 36 34.86 -37.60 14.34
C THR A 36 34.87 -36.61 15.50
N PHE A 37 35.52 -36.94 16.63
CA PHE A 37 35.61 -36.04 17.78
C PHE A 37 36.56 -34.88 17.52
N GLU A 38 37.72 -35.13 16.90
CA GLU A 38 38.68 -34.07 16.55
C GLU A 38 38.13 -33.14 15.46
N LEU A 39 37.41 -33.66 14.45
CA LEU A 39 36.71 -32.83 13.47
C LEU A 39 35.68 -31.91 14.14
N LYS A 40 34.87 -32.46 15.06
CA LYS A 40 33.83 -31.70 15.77
C LYS A 40 34.41 -30.65 16.71
N ARG A 41 35.58 -30.93 17.29
CA ARG A 41 36.34 -29.97 18.10
C ARG A 41 36.88 -28.82 17.24
N LEU A 42 37.51 -29.13 16.11
CA LEU A 42 37.99 -28.11 15.17
C LEU A 42 36.84 -27.26 14.61
N GLU A 43 35.69 -27.88 14.31
CA GLU A 43 34.49 -27.18 13.83
C GLU A 43 33.96 -26.22 14.90
N MET A 44 33.95 -26.62 16.17
CA MET A 44 33.55 -25.76 17.28
C MET A 44 34.52 -24.59 17.49
N GLU A 45 35.83 -24.82 17.39
CA GLU A 45 36.84 -23.76 17.46
C GLU A 45 36.72 -22.79 16.27
N MET A 46 36.54 -23.30 15.05
CA MET A 46 36.34 -22.49 13.84
C MET A 46 35.08 -21.63 13.96
N ASN A 47 33.96 -22.21 14.42
CA ASN A 47 32.71 -21.47 14.65
C ASN A 47 32.86 -20.38 15.72
N LYS A 48 33.65 -20.64 16.78
CA LYS A 48 33.96 -19.64 17.80
C LYS A 48 34.79 -18.48 17.23
N VAL A 49 35.80 -18.77 16.40
CA VAL A 49 36.62 -17.75 15.73
C VAL A 49 35.80 -16.93 14.76
N ILE A 50 34.93 -17.56 13.96
CA ILE A 50 34.01 -16.87 13.05
C ILE A 50 33.12 -15.91 13.82
N ARG A 51 32.50 -16.37 14.91
CA ARG A 51 31.62 -15.54 15.75
C ARG A 51 32.36 -14.36 16.39
N LEU A 52 33.59 -14.56 16.85
CA LEU A 52 34.42 -13.48 17.41
C LEU A 52 34.75 -12.42 16.34
N LYS A 53 35.13 -12.86 15.13
CA LYS A 53 35.45 -11.98 14.00
C LYS A 53 34.22 -11.28 13.43
N GLU A 54 33.04 -11.86 13.56
CA GLU A 54 31.76 -11.20 13.27
C GLU A 54 31.48 -10.08 14.27
N MET A 55 31.58 -10.37 15.58
CA MET A 55 31.39 -9.34 16.63
C MET A 55 32.39 -8.20 16.52
N GLU A 56 33.65 -8.48 16.16
CA GLU A 56 34.68 -7.44 15.96
C GLU A 56 34.34 -6.55 14.76
N ARG A 57 33.91 -7.13 13.64
CA ARG A 57 33.45 -6.35 12.47
C ARG A 57 32.20 -5.54 12.75
N GLU A 58 31.28 -6.06 13.57
CA GLU A 58 30.10 -5.31 14.00
C GLU A 58 30.49 -4.11 14.86
N ARG A 59 31.35 -4.30 15.87
CA ARG A 59 31.85 -3.18 16.69
C ARG A 59 32.58 -2.13 15.86
N GLU A 60 33.47 -2.52 14.94
CA GLU A 60 34.13 -1.56 14.05
C GLU A 60 33.13 -0.80 13.18
N LYS A 61 32.06 -1.46 12.74
CA LYS A 61 31.02 -0.82 11.94
C LYS A 61 30.21 0.17 12.78
N GLU A 62 29.82 -0.22 14.00
CA GLU A 62 29.12 0.64 14.96
C GLU A 62 29.96 1.86 15.34
N GLU A 63 31.26 1.69 15.58
CA GLU A 63 32.18 2.79 15.88
C GLU A 63 32.32 3.75 14.69
N ARG A 64 32.44 3.24 13.45
CA ARG A 64 32.46 4.09 12.25
C ARG A 64 31.15 4.83 12.05
N GLU A 65 30.01 4.17 12.28
CA GLU A 65 28.68 4.79 12.18
C GLU A 65 28.51 5.90 13.24
N MET A 66 28.92 5.64 14.49
CA MET A 66 28.90 6.63 15.57
C MET A 66 29.82 7.82 15.26
N GLN A 67 31.01 7.57 14.71
CA GLN A 67 31.95 8.61 14.31
C GLN A 67 31.39 9.47 13.17
N MET A 68 30.81 8.87 12.13
CA MET A 68 30.17 9.61 11.04
C MET A 68 28.97 10.41 11.52
N GLN A 69 28.17 9.86 12.44
CA GLN A 69 27.02 10.56 13.02
C GLN A 69 27.48 11.78 13.82
N LYS A 70 28.50 11.61 14.66
CA LYS A 70 29.08 12.72 15.42
C LYS A 70 29.68 13.80 14.52
N GLU A 71 30.43 13.42 13.48
CA GLU A 71 30.98 14.38 12.52
C GLU A 71 29.88 15.13 11.77
N LYS A 72 28.78 14.44 11.41
CA LYS A 72 27.62 15.06 10.78
C LYS A 72 26.94 16.06 11.72
N GLU A 73 26.72 15.69 12.98
CA GLU A 73 26.15 16.57 14.00
C GLU A 73 27.04 17.78 14.27
N GLU A 74 28.36 17.60 14.33
CA GLU A 74 29.33 18.68 14.47
C GLU A 74 29.30 19.64 13.26
N ARG A 75 29.25 19.11 12.02
CA ARG A 75 29.10 19.93 10.81
C ARG A 75 27.77 20.68 10.78
N GLU A 76 26.67 20.05 11.19
CA GLU A 76 25.36 20.71 11.29
C GLU A 76 25.38 21.84 12.34
N MET A 77 25.97 21.60 13.51
CA MET A 77 26.16 22.65 14.52
C MET A 77 27.05 23.79 14.02
N GLN A 78 28.12 23.49 13.28
CA GLN A 78 29.01 24.49 12.71
C GLN A 78 28.28 25.35 11.68
N MET A 79 27.53 24.73 10.75
CA MET A 79 26.72 25.46 9.78
C MET A 79 25.67 26.35 10.46
N GLN A 80 24.99 25.87 11.51
CA GLN A 80 24.05 26.69 12.28
C GLN A 80 24.71 27.87 12.98
N ARG A 81 25.92 27.71 13.51
CA ARG A 81 26.69 28.80 14.12
C ARG A 81 27.08 29.84 13.08
N GLU A 82 27.55 29.41 11.91
CA GLU A 82 27.90 30.31 10.80
C GLU A 82 26.69 31.03 10.22
N GLU A 83 25.53 30.37 10.13
CA GLU A 83 24.28 30.99 9.71
C GLU A 83 23.83 32.08 10.70
N LYS A 84 23.84 31.77 12.00
CA LYS A 84 23.52 32.75 13.06
C LYS A 84 24.52 33.91 13.09
N ALA A 85 25.81 33.64 12.83
CA ALA A 85 26.83 34.68 12.75
C ALA A 85 26.57 35.62 11.55
N ARG A 86 26.26 35.07 10.37
CA ARG A 86 25.89 35.86 9.19
C ARG A 86 24.62 36.67 9.40
N GLU A 87 23.62 36.11 10.07
CA GLU A 87 22.40 36.83 10.41
C GLU A 87 22.68 37.99 11.38
N HIS A 88 23.52 37.76 12.40
CA HIS A 88 23.92 38.79 13.34
C HIS A 88 24.74 39.90 12.67
N GLU A 89 25.67 39.54 11.79
CA GLU A 89 26.47 40.48 11.00
C GLU A 89 25.58 41.31 10.07
N PHE A 90 24.65 40.68 9.36
CA PHE A 90 23.69 41.37 8.49
C PHE A 90 22.82 42.37 9.28
N ARG A 91 22.37 41.98 10.48
CA ARG A 91 21.61 42.86 11.38
C ARG A 91 22.43 44.05 11.86
N LEU A 92 23.70 43.84 12.21
CA LEU A 92 24.59 44.92 12.63
C LEU A 92 24.85 45.90 11.47
N LYS A 93 25.04 45.38 10.24
CA LYS A 93 25.24 46.18 9.04
C LYS A 93 23.99 47.01 8.67
N GLN A 94 22.78 46.51 8.93
CA GLN A 94 21.55 47.30 8.79
C GLN A 94 21.47 48.47 9.78
N LEU A 95 21.95 48.27 11.02
CA LEU A 95 22.01 49.33 12.03
C LEU A 95 23.10 50.36 11.71
N GLU A 96 24.24 49.91 11.17
CA GLU A 96 25.38 50.77 10.80
C GLU A 96 25.12 51.62 9.55
N LEU A 97 24.38 51.08 8.56
CA LEU A 97 24.03 51.81 7.32
C LEU A 97 23.00 52.92 7.49
N GLY A 98 22.60 53.27 8.73
CA GLY A 98 21.83 54.48 9.00
C GLY A 98 20.62 54.64 8.09
N VAL A 99 19.81 53.59 7.90
CA VAL A 99 18.50 53.72 7.25
C VAL A 99 17.60 54.49 8.21
N ILE A 100 17.74 55.82 8.15
CA ILE A 100 16.78 56.79 8.63
C ILE A 100 15.49 56.53 7.83
N LYS A 101 14.59 55.70 8.36
CA LYS A 101 13.17 55.92 8.13
C LYS A 101 12.71 57.03 9.06
N GLY A 102 13.15 58.24 8.73
CA GLY A 102 12.53 59.47 9.18
C GLY A 102 11.44 59.81 8.16
N SER A 103 10.19 59.53 8.50
CA SER A 103 9.06 60.36 8.08
C SER A 103 7.86 59.97 8.93
N ASP A 104 7.67 60.70 10.03
CA ASP A 104 6.30 61.09 10.38
C ASP A 104 5.89 62.18 9.38
N PRO A 105 4.83 61.92 8.61
CA PRO A 105 3.78 62.91 8.47
C PRO A 105 2.46 62.25 8.90
N LYS A 106 1.75 62.94 9.79
CA LYS A 106 0.32 62.70 10.00
C LYS A 106 -0.40 62.66 8.64
N THR A 107 -1.40 61.77 8.55
CA THR A 107 -2.39 61.57 7.48
C THR A 107 -2.01 60.61 6.33
N GLY A 108 -2.36 59.34 6.53
CA GLY A 108 -2.41 58.30 5.48
C GLY A 108 -2.50 56.91 6.12
N LEU A 109 -3.60 56.19 5.91
CA LEU A 109 -3.80 54.81 6.39
C LEU A 109 -2.62 53.90 5.98
N ASP A 110 -1.84 53.42 6.95
CA ASP A 110 -0.88 52.35 6.75
C ASP A 110 -1.63 51.02 6.62
N THR A 111 -1.92 50.60 5.39
CA THR A 111 -2.37 49.23 5.13
C THR A 111 -1.15 48.33 5.14
N GLY A 112 -0.88 47.69 6.29
CA GLY A 112 0.12 46.63 6.45
C GLY A 112 -0.18 45.43 5.54
N VAL A 113 0.34 45.44 4.32
CA VAL A 113 0.13 44.35 3.35
C VAL A 113 1.00 43.15 3.71
N PHE A 114 0.37 42.08 4.19
CA PHE A 114 1.01 40.78 4.40
C PHE A 114 1.55 40.21 3.07
N ASP A 115 2.86 39.99 3.00
CA ASP A 115 3.53 39.44 1.83
C ASP A 115 3.47 37.91 1.83
N VAL A 116 2.55 37.36 1.04
CA VAL A 116 2.31 35.91 0.93
C VAL A 116 3.54 35.19 0.40
N SER A 117 4.25 35.74 -0.58
CA SER A 117 5.39 35.10 -1.26
C SER A 117 6.55 34.80 -0.31
N LYS A 118 6.76 35.63 0.71
CA LYS A 118 7.78 35.40 1.74
C LYS A 118 7.40 34.30 2.73
N HIS A 119 6.11 34.00 2.88
CA HIS A 119 5.61 33.04 3.86
C HIS A 119 5.32 31.66 3.28
N VAL A 120 5.10 31.55 1.96
CA VAL A 120 4.92 30.28 1.25
C VAL A 120 6.03 29.26 1.54
N LYS A 121 7.29 29.72 1.67
CA LYS A 121 8.44 28.84 1.97
C LYS A 121 8.38 28.16 3.34
N PHE A 122 7.61 28.71 4.28
CA PHE A 122 7.41 28.14 5.61
C PHE A 122 6.18 27.23 5.67
N VAL A 123 5.39 27.17 4.60
CA VAL A 123 4.26 26.26 4.53
C VAL A 123 4.81 24.84 4.39
N PRO A 124 4.35 23.88 5.21
CA PRO A 124 4.78 22.50 5.11
C PRO A 124 4.49 21.93 3.72
N LYS A 125 5.28 20.94 3.29
CA LYS A 125 4.95 20.21 2.06
C LYS A 125 3.66 19.43 2.27
N PHE A 126 2.75 19.52 1.30
CA PHE A 126 1.53 18.73 1.33
C PHE A 126 1.85 17.24 1.20
N GLN A 127 1.26 16.44 2.09
CA GLN A 127 1.41 14.99 2.09
C GLN A 127 0.03 14.37 1.95
N GLU A 128 -0.27 13.84 0.75
CA GLU A 128 -1.54 13.15 0.46
C GLU A 128 -1.79 11.94 1.36
N ASP A 129 -0.74 11.42 1.99
CA ASP A 129 -0.80 10.31 2.92
C ASP A 129 -1.32 10.66 4.31
N ASN A 130 -1.34 11.95 4.68
CA ASN A 130 -1.90 12.42 5.94
C ASN A 130 -2.30 13.91 5.86
N VAL A 131 -3.42 14.14 5.18
CA VAL A 131 -3.98 15.47 4.94
C VAL A 131 -4.35 16.18 6.24
N GLU A 132 -4.90 15.46 7.24
CA GLU A 132 -5.21 16.03 8.56
C GLU A 132 -3.97 16.53 9.29
N LYS A 133 -2.87 15.76 9.31
CA LYS A 133 -1.62 16.17 9.94
C LYS A 133 -1.02 17.40 9.25
N PHE A 134 -1.12 17.47 7.93
CA PHE A 134 -0.73 18.67 7.19
C PHE A 134 -1.51 19.90 7.66
N PHE A 135 -2.86 19.82 7.69
CA PHE A 135 -3.69 20.94 8.15
C PHE A 135 -3.37 21.34 9.59
N ASN A 136 -3.29 20.37 10.51
CA ASN A 136 -2.93 20.64 11.90
C ASN A 136 -1.54 21.30 12.05
N HIS A 137 -0.57 20.91 11.21
CA HIS A 137 0.77 21.50 11.22
C HIS A 137 0.77 22.91 10.62
N PHE A 138 0.03 23.12 9.52
CA PHE A 138 -0.16 24.43 8.91
C PHE A 138 -0.84 25.41 9.87
N GLU A 139 -1.92 25.00 10.55
CA GLU A 139 -2.66 25.84 11.50
C GLU A 139 -1.76 26.26 12.66
N LYS A 140 -1.00 25.33 13.23
CA LYS A 140 -0.01 25.63 14.28
C LYS A 140 1.03 26.65 13.82
N LEU A 141 1.53 26.53 12.58
CA LEU A 141 2.49 27.49 12.03
C LEU A 141 1.84 28.86 11.75
N GLY A 142 0.62 28.87 11.23
CA GLY A 142 -0.16 30.08 10.99
C GLY A 142 -0.43 30.85 12.28
N GLU A 143 -0.77 30.14 13.36
CA GLU A 143 -0.93 30.74 14.69
C GLU A 143 0.39 31.23 15.28
N GLN A 144 1.45 30.41 15.22
CA GLN A 144 2.77 30.74 15.76
C GLN A 144 3.40 31.95 15.06
N LEU A 145 3.22 32.07 13.74
CA LEU A 145 3.74 33.16 12.91
C LEU A 145 2.73 34.30 12.72
N LYS A 146 1.55 34.21 13.37
CA LYS A 146 0.47 35.20 13.31
C LYS A 146 0.05 35.59 11.88
N TRP A 147 -0.09 34.60 11.00
CA TRP A 147 -0.54 34.83 9.63
C TRP A 147 -2.01 35.26 9.60
N PRO A 148 -2.36 36.29 8.80
CA PRO A 148 -3.74 36.71 8.66
C PRO A 148 -4.56 35.60 7.99
N ARG A 149 -5.69 35.25 8.62
CA ARG A 149 -6.60 34.18 8.19
C ARG A 149 -7.03 34.33 6.73
N ASP A 150 -7.22 35.55 6.27
CA ASP A 150 -7.62 35.89 4.89
C ASP A 150 -6.58 35.48 3.83
N LYS A 151 -5.35 35.17 4.25
CA LYS A 151 -4.26 34.73 3.37
C LYS A 151 -3.95 33.25 3.49
N TRP A 152 -4.60 32.53 4.41
CA TRP A 152 -4.34 31.11 4.63
C TRP A 152 -4.72 30.27 3.41
N SER A 153 -5.85 30.56 2.76
CA SER A 153 -6.28 29.87 1.53
C SER A 153 -5.23 29.97 0.41
N ILE A 154 -4.65 31.15 0.23
CA ILE A 154 -3.61 31.40 -0.78
C ILE A 154 -2.30 30.66 -0.41
N LEU A 155 -1.92 30.68 0.88
CA LEU A 155 -0.72 30.01 1.37
C LEU A 155 -0.78 28.48 1.24
N ILE A 156 -1.95 27.88 1.49
CA ILE A 156 -2.09 26.42 1.37
C ILE A 156 -2.20 25.98 -0.09
N GLN A 157 -2.84 26.78 -0.94
CA GLN A 157 -3.02 26.46 -2.36
C GLN A 157 -1.68 26.22 -3.06
N SER A 158 -0.66 27.02 -2.75
CA SER A 158 0.67 26.89 -3.35
C SER A 158 1.37 25.57 -3.02
N ASN A 159 0.88 24.83 -2.02
CA ASN A 159 1.44 23.56 -1.58
C ASN A 159 0.61 22.36 -1.96
N PHE A 160 -0.64 22.53 -2.42
CA PHE A 160 -1.45 21.40 -2.84
C PHE A 160 -0.90 20.69 -4.07
N THR A 161 -0.99 19.38 -4.06
CA THR A 161 -0.61 18.50 -5.17
C THR A 161 -1.69 17.46 -5.41
N GLY A 162 -1.74 16.92 -6.62
CA GLY A 162 -2.61 15.79 -6.98
C GLY A 162 -4.10 16.08 -6.69
N LYS A 163 -4.76 15.17 -5.98
CA LYS A 163 -6.21 15.24 -5.72
C LYS A 163 -6.63 16.50 -4.97
N ALA A 164 -5.80 17.04 -4.07
CA ALA A 164 -6.11 18.27 -3.36
C ALA A 164 -6.18 19.48 -4.29
N GLN A 165 -5.31 19.52 -5.31
CA GLN A 165 -5.30 20.60 -6.30
C GLN A 165 -6.50 20.53 -7.24
N GLU A 166 -6.92 19.32 -7.63
CA GLU A 166 -8.15 19.08 -8.41
C GLU A 166 -9.38 19.58 -7.65
N VAL A 167 -9.50 19.21 -6.37
CA VAL A 167 -10.61 19.62 -5.50
C VAL A 167 -10.63 21.13 -5.32
N TYR A 168 -9.47 21.75 -5.06
CA TYR A 168 -9.37 23.21 -4.94
C TYR A 168 -9.80 23.92 -6.22
N SER A 169 -9.39 23.41 -7.38
CA SER A 169 -9.72 24.01 -8.69
C SER A 169 -11.20 23.85 -9.06
N ALA A 170 -11.89 22.87 -8.48
CA ALA A 170 -13.32 22.65 -8.66
C ALA A 170 -14.20 23.51 -7.74
N LEU A 171 -13.62 24.18 -6.72
CA LEU A 171 -14.35 25.09 -5.85
C LEU A 171 -14.66 26.41 -6.57
N SER A 172 -15.76 27.06 -6.17
CA SER A 172 -16.07 28.42 -6.58
C SER A 172 -15.00 29.40 -6.08
N ILE A 173 -14.89 30.57 -6.70
CA ILE A 173 -13.91 31.59 -6.30
C ILE A 173 -14.20 32.05 -4.86
N GLU A 174 -15.48 32.16 -4.50
CA GLU A 174 -15.91 32.55 -3.15
C GLU A 174 -15.55 31.50 -2.11
N ASP A 175 -15.70 30.21 -2.43
CA ASP A 175 -15.35 29.13 -1.52
C ASP A 175 -13.83 28.89 -1.45
N SER A 176 -13.09 29.15 -2.53
CA SER A 176 -11.64 28.97 -2.60
C SER A 176 -10.86 30.03 -1.81
N MET A 177 -11.50 31.17 -1.52
CA MET A 177 -10.95 32.22 -0.66
C MET A 177 -11.11 31.92 0.84
N ASP A 178 -12.10 31.11 1.21
CA ASP A 178 -12.37 30.73 2.60
C ASP A 178 -11.58 29.48 3.02
N TYR A 179 -10.64 29.66 3.94
CA TYR A 179 -9.83 28.57 4.46
C TYR A 179 -10.65 27.41 5.04
N ASP A 180 -11.73 27.67 5.78
CA ASP A 180 -12.49 26.61 6.44
C ASP A 180 -13.23 25.75 5.42
N LYS A 181 -13.76 26.40 4.38
CA LYS A 181 -14.42 25.70 3.27
C LYS A 181 -13.43 24.89 2.45
N VAL A 182 -12.25 25.44 2.14
CA VAL A 182 -11.18 24.71 1.45
C VAL A 182 -10.71 23.53 2.28
N LYS A 183 -10.42 23.73 3.57
CA LYS A 183 -10.04 22.67 4.51
C LYS A 183 -11.12 21.59 4.53
N LYS A 184 -12.38 21.97 4.68
CA LYS A 184 -13.50 21.01 4.70
C LYS A 184 -13.64 20.26 3.39
N ALA A 185 -13.61 20.94 2.24
CA ALA A 185 -13.78 20.31 0.93
C ALA A 185 -12.64 19.34 0.63
N ILE A 186 -11.40 19.73 0.94
CA ILE A 186 -10.23 18.86 0.78
C ILE A 186 -10.31 17.71 1.78
N LEU A 187 -10.56 17.98 3.06
CA LEU A 187 -10.76 16.92 4.04
C LEU A 187 -11.86 15.98 3.58
N GLN A 188 -13.00 16.44 3.06
CA GLN A 188 -14.11 15.63 2.55
C GLN A 188 -13.75 14.81 1.31
N ALA A 189 -13.07 15.41 0.34
CA ALA A 189 -12.57 14.70 -0.82
C ALA A 189 -11.54 13.63 -0.43
N TYR A 190 -10.82 13.87 0.65
CA TYR A 190 -9.99 12.87 1.28
C TYR A 190 -10.78 11.96 2.22
N GLU A 191 -11.91 12.35 2.88
CA GLU A 191 -12.75 11.65 3.91
C GLU A 191 -13.38 10.35 3.42
N LEU A 192 -13.31 10.11 2.11
CA LEU A 192 -13.17 8.74 1.59
C LEU A 192 -11.95 7.99 2.20
N VAL A 193 -11.28 8.57 3.22
CA VAL A 193 -10.06 8.24 3.94
C VAL A 193 -10.07 6.78 4.39
N PRO A 194 -11.14 6.23 5.02
CA PRO A 194 -11.12 4.82 5.40
C PRO A 194 -11.00 3.89 4.21
N GLU A 195 -11.77 4.18 3.16
CA GLU A 195 -11.79 3.37 1.95
C GLU A 195 -10.50 3.57 1.13
N ALA A 196 -9.95 4.78 1.10
CA ALA A 196 -8.67 5.09 0.46
C ALA A 196 -7.49 4.42 1.17
N TYR A 197 -7.43 4.45 2.52
CA TYR A 197 -6.41 3.73 3.28
C TYR A 197 -6.56 2.22 3.13
N ARG A 198 -7.78 1.69 3.14
CA ARG A 198 -8.06 0.28 2.84
C ARG A 198 -7.55 -0.10 1.45
N GLN A 199 -7.87 0.70 0.44
CA GLN A 199 -7.43 0.44 -0.93
C GLN A 199 -5.92 0.53 -1.05
N LYS A 200 -5.26 1.53 -0.43
CA LYS A 200 -3.80 1.60 -0.35
C LYS A 200 -3.24 0.33 0.30
N PHE A 201 -3.75 -0.07 1.47
CA PHE A 201 -3.36 -1.31 2.13
C PHE A 201 -3.51 -2.54 1.21
N ARG A 202 -4.67 -2.74 0.56
CA ARG A 202 -4.92 -3.91 -0.30
C ARG A 202 -4.13 -3.88 -1.61
N LYS A 203 -3.95 -2.72 -2.22
CA LYS A 203 -3.26 -2.52 -3.51
C LYS A 203 -1.75 -2.35 -3.37
N TYR A 204 -1.22 -2.04 -2.18
CA TYR A 204 0.22 -1.88 -1.99
C TYR A 204 0.98 -3.16 -2.37
N ARG A 205 1.96 -3.00 -3.27
CA ARG A 205 2.86 -4.05 -3.76
C ARG A 205 4.30 -3.61 -3.50
N LYS A 206 5.17 -4.59 -3.27
CA LYS A 206 6.60 -4.36 -3.09
C LYS A 206 7.18 -3.77 -4.38
N ALA A 207 7.97 -2.71 -4.26
CA ALA A 207 8.76 -2.20 -5.37
C ALA A 207 10.06 -3.00 -5.53
N ASP A 208 10.61 -3.06 -6.75
CA ASP A 208 11.84 -3.83 -7.02
C ASP A 208 13.04 -3.31 -6.22
N THR A 209 13.09 -1.99 -6.01
CA THR A 209 14.12 -1.29 -5.23
C THR A 209 13.94 -1.38 -3.71
N GLN A 210 12.81 -1.89 -3.23
CA GLN A 210 12.44 -1.89 -1.82
C GLN A 210 12.85 -3.20 -1.14
N THR A 211 13.33 -3.14 0.11
CA THR A 211 13.58 -4.35 0.91
C THR A 211 12.27 -4.97 1.42
N TYR A 212 12.28 -6.26 1.78
CA TYR A 212 11.09 -6.91 2.34
C TYR A 212 10.70 -6.36 3.72
N VAL A 213 11.68 -5.91 4.50
CA VAL A 213 11.46 -5.27 5.81
C VAL A 213 10.72 -3.95 5.63
N GLU A 214 11.18 -3.09 4.71
CA GLU A 214 10.50 -1.85 4.36
C GLU A 214 9.09 -2.09 3.81
N PHE A 215 8.92 -3.12 2.99
CA PHE A 215 7.61 -3.47 2.44
C PHE A 215 6.63 -3.85 3.56
N ALA A 216 7.04 -4.71 4.49
CA ALA A 216 6.22 -5.11 5.63
C ALA A 216 5.88 -3.90 6.51
N TYR A 217 6.86 -3.07 6.85
CA TYR A 217 6.67 -1.85 7.63
C TYR A 217 5.64 -0.89 6.99
N GLN A 218 5.76 -0.64 5.68
CA GLN A 218 4.80 0.23 4.99
C GLN A 218 3.41 -0.41 4.91
N LYS A 219 3.34 -1.74 4.74
CA LYS A 219 2.07 -2.49 4.72
C LYS A 219 1.34 -2.37 6.05
N GLU A 220 2.04 -2.58 7.17
CA GLU A 220 1.55 -2.40 8.53
C GLU A 220 1.07 -0.97 8.76
N ARG A 221 1.90 0.02 8.39
CA ARG A 221 1.54 1.44 8.50
C ARG A 221 0.26 1.80 7.73
N HIS A 222 0.02 1.23 6.56
CA HIS A 222 -1.24 1.42 5.84
C HIS A 222 -2.43 0.79 6.56
N PHE A 223 -2.24 -0.39 7.16
CA PHE A 223 -3.25 -1.07 7.94
C PHE A 223 -3.63 -0.29 9.21
N ASP A 224 -2.65 0.14 10.00
CA ASP A 224 -2.88 0.89 11.24
C ASP A 224 -3.62 2.20 10.97
N ARG A 225 -3.30 2.87 9.87
CA ARG A 225 -4.00 4.08 9.43
C ARG A 225 -5.46 3.82 9.07
N TRP A 226 -5.72 2.69 8.40
CA TRP A 226 -7.09 2.31 8.11
C TRP A 226 -7.87 2.05 9.40
N CYS A 227 -7.31 1.29 10.34
CA CYS A 227 -7.89 1.04 11.65
C CYS A 227 -8.14 2.34 12.43
N ALA A 228 -7.17 3.26 12.45
CA ALA A 228 -7.28 4.56 13.10
C ALA A 228 -8.39 5.42 12.48
N SER A 229 -8.52 5.44 11.15
CA SER A 229 -9.58 6.19 10.45
C SER A 229 -10.98 5.68 10.76
N LYS A 230 -11.12 4.39 11.08
CA LYS A 230 -12.37 3.76 11.53
C LYS A 230 -12.53 3.77 13.05
N LYS A 231 -11.63 4.43 13.78
CA LYS A 231 -11.62 4.52 15.25
C LYS A 231 -11.72 3.14 15.91
N VAL A 232 -11.07 2.14 15.31
CA VAL A 232 -11.02 0.78 15.84
C VAL A 232 -10.14 0.76 17.08
N SER A 233 -10.74 0.54 18.25
CA SER A 233 -10.05 0.48 19.54
C SER A 233 -10.05 -0.92 20.17
N THR A 234 -10.97 -1.80 19.74
CA THR A 234 -11.15 -3.15 20.29
C THR A 234 -10.97 -4.21 19.20
N PHE A 235 -10.64 -5.43 19.63
CA PHE A 235 -10.58 -6.58 18.73
C PHE A 235 -11.93 -6.84 18.04
N ASP A 236 -13.05 -6.64 18.74
CA ASP A 236 -14.37 -6.82 18.13
C ASP A 236 -14.63 -5.80 17.01
N ASN A 237 -14.26 -4.53 17.21
CA ASN A 237 -14.36 -3.51 16.16
C ASN A 237 -13.49 -3.87 14.94
N LEU A 238 -12.30 -4.43 15.16
CA LEU A 238 -11.43 -4.90 14.08
C LEU A 238 -12.07 -6.08 13.33
N ARG A 239 -12.62 -7.05 14.07
CA ARG A 239 -13.32 -8.19 13.50
C ARG A 239 -14.51 -7.73 12.66
N GLN A 240 -15.33 -6.81 13.17
CA GLN A 240 -16.46 -6.25 12.42
C GLN A 240 -16.00 -5.51 11.17
N LEU A 241 -14.94 -4.69 11.26
CA LEU A 241 -14.36 -4.01 10.11
C LEU A 241 -13.96 -4.97 8.99
N MET A 242 -13.30 -6.08 9.35
CA MET A 242 -12.90 -7.13 8.40
C MET A 242 -14.10 -7.85 7.78
N LEU A 243 -15.09 -8.21 8.59
CA LEU A 243 -16.29 -8.90 8.11
C LEU A 243 -17.13 -8.02 7.18
N VAL A 244 -17.30 -6.74 7.53
CA VAL A 244 -18.01 -5.76 6.69
C VAL A 244 -17.28 -5.55 5.38
N GLU A 245 -15.94 -5.47 5.39
CA GLU A 245 -15.17 -5.40 4.13
C GLU A 245 -15.46 -6.62 3.25
N GLU A 246 -15.32 -7.83 3.80
CA GLU A 246 -15.48 -9.05 3.01
C GLU A 246 -16.90 -9.17 2.46
N PHE A 247 -17.91 -8.86 3.28
CA PHE A 247 -19.30 -8.79 2.83
C PHE A 247 -19.48 -7.82 1.66
N LYS A 248 -18.89 -6.62 1.73
CA LYS A 248 -18.95 -5.62 0.65
C LYS A 248 -18.27 -6.09 -0.65
N ARG A 249 -17.31 -7.03 -0.59
CA ARG A 249 -16.69 -7.61 -1.79
C ARG A 249 -17.58 -8.66 -2.45
N CYS A 250 -18.49 -9.29 -1.71
CA CYS A 250 -19.35 -10.36 -2.20
C CYS A 250 -20.70 -9.86 -2.75
N VAL A 251 -21.03 -8.58 -2.60
CA VAL A 251 -22.29 -8.00 -3.09
C VAL A 251 -22.11 -7.26 -4.42
N ASN A 252 -23.21 -7.11 -5.16
CA ASN A 252 -23.22 -6.36 -6.42
C ASN A 252 -22.87 -4.88 -6.21
N ASP A 253 -22.29 -4.23 -7.23
CA ASP A 253 -21.82 -2.84 -7.17
C ASP A 253 -22.94 -1.84 -6.80
N ASP A 254 -24.18 -2.06 -7.25
CA ASP A 254 -25.35 -1.25 -6.89
C ASP A 254 -25.59 -1.25 -5.36
N ILE A 255 -25.53 -2.43 -4.74
CA ILE A 255 -25.70 -2.61 -3.28
C ILE A 255 -24.49 -2.04 -2.56
N LYS A 256 -23.29 -2.31 -3.07
CA LYS A 256 -22.04 -1.84 -2.48
C LYS A 256 -21.99 -0.31 -2.38
N THR A 257 -22.40 0.40 -3.42
CA THR A 257 -22.47 1.87 -3.45
C THR A 257 -23.41 2.37 -2.34
N HIS A 258 -24.59 1.78 -2.24
CA HIS A 258 -25.54 2.11 -1.17
C HIS A 258 -24.98 1.83 0.25
N LEU A 259 -24.24 0.75 0.42
CA LEU A 259 -23.59 0.40 1.69
C LEU A 259 -22.39 1.29 2.03
N GLU A 260 -21.77 1.92 1.05
CA GLU A 260 -20.71 2.92 1.25
C GLU A 260 -21.29 4.27 1.70
N GLU A 261 -22.46 4.64 1.21
CA GLU A 261 -23.15 5.88 1.58
C GLU A 261 -23.71 5.86 3.01
N ASN A 262 -24.21 4.70 3.48
CA ASN A 262 -24.92 4.60 4.76
C ASN A 262 -24.03 4.43 6.02
N LYS A 263 -22.69 4.46 5.89
CA LYS A 263 -21.71 4.45 6.99
C LYS A 263 -21.98 3.44 8.13
N ALA A 264 -22.54 2.26 7.85
CA ALA A 264 -22.72 1.23 8.87
C ALA A 264 -21.39 0.54 9.23
N ASP A 265 -21.18 0.31 10.53
CA ASP A 265 -19.94 -0.25 11.08
C ASP A 265 -20.07 -1.69 11.59
N ASN A 266 -21.30 -2.23 11.63
CA ASN A 266 -21.60 -3.60 12.09
C ASN A 266 -22.08 -4.49 10.93
N LEU A 267 -21.61 -5.73 10.86
CA LEU A 267 -22.02 -6.69 9.82
C LEU A 267 -23.54 -6.87 9.75
N LYS A 268 -24.21 -6.96 10.90
CA LYS A 268 -25.66 -7.16 10.94
C LYS A 268 -26.43 -5.97 10.36
N GLU A 269 -25.95 -4.76 10.62
CA GLU A 269 -26.55 -3.54 10.08
C GLU A 269 -26.32 -3.43 8.58
N VAL A 270 -25.11 -3.75 8.12
CA VAL A 270 -24.76 -3.79 6.69
C VAL A 270 -25.61 -4.82 5.94
N ALA A 271 -25.84 -6.00 6.52
CA ALA A 271 -26.72 -7.01 5.95
C ALA A 271 -28.18 -6.53 5.86
N ASN A 272 -28.70 -5.93 6.94
CA ASN A 272 -30.06 -5.37 6.95
C ASN A 272 -30.24 -4.26 5.90
N LEU A 273 -29.25 -3.37 5.73
CA LEU A 273 -29.26 -2.32 4.71
C LEU A 273 -29.24 -2.92 3.31
N ALA A 274 -28.44 -3.97 3.09
CA ALA A 274 -28.42 -4.69 1.81
C ALA A 274 -29.79 -5.31 1.48
N ASP A 275 -30.45 -5.90 2.47
CA ASP A 275 -31.81 -6.45 2.31
C ASP A 275 -32.83 -5.35 2.03
N GLN A 276 -32.78 -4.22 2.75
CA GLN A 276 -33.66 -3.08 2.50
C GLN A 276 -33.48 -2.51 1.09
N TYR A 277 -32.24 -2.37 0.63
CA TYR A 277 -31.94 -1.95 -0.73
C TYR A 277 -32.43 -2.97 -1.75
N ALA A 278 -32.18 -4.26 -1.51
CA ALA A 278 -32.64 -5.33 -2.39
C ALA A 278 -34.17 -5.34 -2.49
N LEU A 279 -34.90 -5.12 -1.40
CA LEU A 279 -36.35 -5.02 -1.42
C LEU A 279 -36.78 -3.79 -2.24
N THR A 280 -36.36 -2.59 -1.84
CA THR A 280 -36.80 -1.33 -2.46
C THR A 280 -36.42 -1.19 -3.94
N HIS A 281 -35.26 -1.72 -4.36
CA HIS A 281 -34.73 -1.54 -5.72
C HIS A 281 -34.93 -2.78 -6.62
N LYS A 282 -35.19 -3.98 -6.09
CA LYS A 282 -35.64 -5.11 -6.94
C LYS A 282 -37.10 -4.97 -7.38
N PHE A 283 -37.96 -4.26 -6.64
CA PHE A 283 -39.31 -3.92 -7.13
C PHE A 283 -39.29 -2.98 -8.35
N GLY A 284 -38.16 -2.33 -8.67
CA GLY A 284 -38.00 -1.52 -9.88
C GLY A 284 -37.47 -2.26 -11.12
N LYS A 285 -36.95 -3.48 -10.97
CA LYS A 285 -36.41 -4.31 -12.08
C LYS A 285 -37.27 -5.54 -12.40
N VAL A 286 -38.51 -5.62 -11.90
CA VAL A 286 -39.53 -6.59 -12.36
C VAL A 286 -40.42 -5.89 -13.38
N GLY A 287 -39.88 -5.69 -14.58
CA GLY A 287 -40.60 -5.00 -15.65
C GLY A 287 -39.90 -5.05 -16.99
N GLN A 288 -39.08 -6.08 -17.27
CA GLN A 288 -38.62 -6.38 -18.62
C GLN A 288 -38.09 -7.82 -18.71
N THR A 289 -38.93 -8.79 -18.34
CA THR A 289 -38.86 -10.08 -19.03
C THR A 289 -39.46 -9.85 -20.43
N GLN A 290 -38.59 -9.73 -21.43
CA GLN A 290 -39.01 -9.88 -22.82
C GLN A 290 -39.55 -11.30 -22.99
N ASN A 291 -40.85 -11.41 -22.81
CA ASN A 291 -41.63 -12.58 -23.13
C ASN A 291 -41.67 -12.68 -24.67
N LYS A 292 -40.68 -13.32 -25.30
CA LYS A 292 -40.82 -13.86 -26.66
C LYS A 292 -41.65 -15.15 -26.61
N GLY A 293 -42.89 -15.01 -26.15
CA GLY A 293 -43.94 -16.01 -26.34
C GLY A 293 -44.66 -15.69 -27.64
N GLN A 294 -44.29 -16.36 -28.73
CA GLN A 294 -45.08 -16.37 -29.95
C GLN A 294 -46.43 -17.03 -29.65
N PHE A 295 -47.47 -16.21 -29.46
CA PHE A 295 -48.85 -16.67 -29.57
C PHE A 295 -49.20 -16.87 -31.05
N SER A 296 -49.23 -18.12 -31.50
CA SER A 296 -49.98 -18.52 -32.69
C SER A 296 -51.27 -19.20 -32.25
N ARG A 297 -52.40 -18.60 -32.66
CA ARG A 297 -53.78 -18.98 -32.35
C ARG A 297 -54.12 -20.40 -32.86
N PRO A 298 -54.96 -21.18 -32.16
CA PRO A 298 -55.48 -22.43 -32.70
C PRO A 298 -56.65 -22.16 -33.65
N ASN A 299 -56.54 -22.57 -34.91
CA ASN A 299 -57.68 -22.60 -35.82
C ASN A 299 -58.24 -24.03 -35.90
N LYS A 300 -59.50 -24.16 -35.51
CA LYS A 300 -60.30 -25.39 -35.52
C LYS A 300 -60.98 -25.49 -36.88
N LYS A 301 -60.64 -26.51 -37.68
CA LYS A 301 -61.51 -27.01 -38.75
C LYS A 301 -61.59 -28.53 -38.71
N TYR A 302 -62.82 -29.00 -38.53
CA TYR A 302 -63.25 -30.37 -38.80
C TYR A 302 -63.19 -30.65 -40.30
N GLY A 303 -62.90 -31.90 -40.67
CA GLY A 303 -62.95 -32.37 -42.06
C GLY A 303 -62.48 -33.82 -42.17
N ASN A 304 -63.43 -34.70 -42.43
CA ASN A 304 -63.38 -36.16 -42.34
C ASN A 304 -62.59 -36.85 -43.50
N SER A 305 -62.29 -38.12 -43.26
CA SER A 305 -62.24 -39.27 -44.19
C SER A 305 -60.96 -39.70 -44.93
N SER A 306 -60.56 -40.93 -44.57
CA SER A 306 -60.30 -42.11 -45.42
C SER A 306 -59.00 -42.25 -46.22
N GLY A 307 -58.28 -43.34 -45.91
CA GLY A 307 -57.76 -44.29 -46.91
C GLY A 307 -56.25 -44.54 -46.83
N THR A 308 -55.77 -45.70 -46.37
CA THR A 308 -55.51 -46.96 -47.12
C THR A 308 -54.01 -47.15 -47.43
N THR A 309 -53.39 -48.10 -46.72
CA THR A 309 -52.33 -49.08 -47.12
C THR A 309 -51.04 -48.70 -47.88
N GLY A 310 -49.96 -49.42 -47.53
CA GLY A 310 -48.85 -49.82 -48.42
C GLY A 310 -47.48 -49.26 -48.01
N ASN A 311 -46.63 -49.99 -47.29
CA ASN A 311 -45.71 -51.09 -47.69
C ASN A 311 -44.39 -50.65 -48.36
N SER A 312 -43.30 -51.29 -47.91
CA SER A 312 -41.93 -51.42 -48.48
C SER A 312 -41.13 -50.13 -48.72
N GLY A 313 -39.92 -49.92 -48.22
CA GLY A 313 -38.78 -50.84 -48.07
C GLY A 313 -37.67 -50.39 -49.03
N SER A 314 -36.43 -50.19 -48.57
CA SER A 314 -35.15 -50.45 -49.29
C SER A 314 -33.96 -49.75 -48.64
N GLN A 315 -32.91 -50.54 -48.44
CA GLN A 315 -31.54 -50.18 -48.04
C GLN A 315 -30.77 -49.48 -49.18
N SER A 316 -29.75 -48.70 -48.79
CA SER A 316 -28.38 -48.62 -49.35
C SER A 316 -27.72 -47.37 -48.71
N GLY A 317 -26.48 -47.32 -48.24
CA GLY A 317 -25.29 -48.14 -48.47
C GLY A 317 -24.21 -47.28 -49.16
N SER A 318 -23.23 -46.75 -48.40
CA SER A 318 -21.87 -46.26 -48.79
C SER A 318 -21.39 -45.25 -47.72
N ILE A 319 -20.41 -45.53 -46.85
CA ILE A 319 -18.94 -45.71 -47.01
C ILE A 319 -18.24 -44.45 -47.56
N SER A 320 -17.68 -43.65 -46.62
CA SER A 320 -16.36 -42.96 -46.46
C SER A 320 -15.51 -42.52 -47.68
N PRO A 321 -14.31 -41.87 -47.56
CA PRO A 321 -13.60 -41.21 -46.43
C PRO A 321 -12.88 -39.86 -46.80
N THR A 322 -12.11 -39.31 -45.83
CA THR A 322 -10.98 -38.33 -45.96
C THR A 322 -11.36 -36.88 -46.32
N ASN A 323 -10.68 -35.81 -45.86
CA ASN A 323 -9.24 -35.62 -45.72
C ASN A 323 -8.92 -34.46 -44.77
N SER A 324 -7.71 -34.51 -44.24
CA SER A 324 -7.02 -33.58 -43.35
C SER A 324 -6.81 -32.18 -43.94
N GLY A 325 -6.65 -31.22 -43.03
CA GLY A 325 -6.11 -29.87 -43.25
C GLY A 325 -5.81 -29.22 -41.91
#